data_AF-A0A9P6Q2N9-F1
#
_entry.id   AF-A0A9P6Q2N9-F1
#
_cell.length_a   1.000
_cell.length_b   1.000
_cell.length_c   1.000
_cell.angle_alpha   90.00
_cell.angle_beta   90.00
_cell.angle_gamma   90.00
#
_symmetry.space_group_name_H-M   'P 1'
#
loop_
_entity.id
_entity.type
_entity.pdbx_description
1 polymer ?
#
loop_
_entity_poly.entity_id
_entity_poly.type
_entity_poly.pdbx_seq_one_letter_code
_entity_poly.pdbx_strand_id
1 'polypeptide(L)'
;MADSNSSGSNGGDGSKSYSIPTGNQKKEWAEQQTILKTNLVLKDDHPDWSVTLKPDATYHLESAKGLRYIGGVDLSFIVVYENHAKVKLTLPYIAGYLAFREVEPLLALIETLRTDRPDLEPQVILVDGCGILHPRGFGLASHLGLLSNIPTIGCSKNFLVIHDDGPVLGASPTEIKVIFREFVANNPDAQGLMLLKGDITGKVYGAALSAATTKVAGGAQNPIFVSIGHKMSLETAVALVRACSLYRVPEPIRQADLKSRTEIKKWCMEQQKCLASNTMISKIVHYTADAVLVSAVLAGIKRSTGLSVATDKIESEDIRGYVNKYLTVGEWVVDQGTAFMSTSKYFERKR
;
A
#
# COMPACT_ATOMS: atom_id res chain seq x y z
N MET A 1 8.37 -45.27 -5.08
CA MET A 1 9.72 -45.07 -4.52
C MET A 1 9.99 -43.58 -4.64
N ALA A 2 9.66 -42.78 -3.60
CA ALA A 2 10.54 -42.45 -2.46
C ALA A 2 11.81 -41.78 -3.01
N ASP A 3 12.16 -40.51 -2.78
CA ASP A 3 12.10 -39.61 -1.62
C ASP A 3 12.38 -38.16 -2.15
N SER A 4 12.30 -37.02 -1.47
CA SER A 4 12.15 -36.62 -0.07
C SER A 4 11.80 -35.13 0.01
N ASN A 5 11.04 -34.79 1.06
CA ASN A 5 10.88 -33.44 1.59
C ASN A 5 12.21 -32.81 2.01
N SER A 6 12.37 -31.50 1.82
CA SER A 6 13.11 -30.66 2.76
C SER A 6 12.35 -29.36 3.06
N SER A 7 11.81 -29.35 4.27
CA SER A 7 11.20 -28.22 4.96
C SER A 7 12.28 -27.26 5.47
N GLY A 8 12.25 -26.01 5.01
CA GLY A 8 12.95 -24.89 5.62
C GLY A 8 11.96 -23.97 6.31
N SER A 9 11.94 -24.02 7.64
CA SER A 9 11.18 -23.15 8.52
C SER A 9 11.79 -21.75 8.55
N ASN A 10 10.95 -20.72 8.35
CA ASN A 10 11.21 -19.39 8.87
C ASN A 10 9.91 -18.88 9.51
N GLY A 11 9.97 -18.65 10.82
CA GLY A 11 8.86 -18.17 11.62
C GLY A 11 8.65 -16.66 11.49
N GLY A 12 7.41 -16.26 11.76
CA GLY A 12 7.07 -14.93 12.27
C GLY A 12 6.68 -13.87 11.24
N ASP A 13 5.48 -13.97 10.66
CA ASP A 13 4.61 -12.80 10.43
C ASP A 13 3.16 -13.27 10.27
N GLY A 14 2.19 -12.51 10.78
CA GLY A 14 0.77 -12.85 10.74
C GLY A 14 0.33 -13.14 9.31
N SER A 15 -0.13 -14.37 9.07
CA SER A 15 -0.51 -14.83 7.73
C SER A 15 -1.61 -13.95 7.16
N LYS A 16 -1.24 -13.07 6.22
CA LYS A 16 -2.21 -12.40 5.35
C LYS A 16 -2.89 -13.48 4.52
N SER A 17 -4.10 -13.86 4.89
CA SER A 17 -4.90 -14.85 4.16
C SER A 17 -5.42 -14.24 2.86
N TYR A 18 -4.58 -14.24 1.83
CA TYR A 18 -5.01 -13.93 0.48
C TYR A 18 -5.67 -15.17 -0.14
N SER A 19 -6.76 -14.99 -0.86
CA SER A 19 -7.27 -16.04 -1.75
C SER A 19 -6.34 -16.14 -2.95
N ILE A 20 -5.60 -17.24 -3.08
CA ILE A 20 -4.76 -17.50 -4.25
C ILE A 20 -5.67 -17.68 -5.47
N PRO A 21 -5.51 -16.88 -6.53
CA PRO A 21 -6.36 -17.00 -7.72
C PRO A 21 -6.20 -18.36 -8.40
N THR A 22 -7.32 -18.96 -8.76
CA THR A 22 -7.32 -20.23 -9.51
C THR A 22 -6.76 -20.04 -10.92
N GLY A 23 -6.35 -21.14 -11.57
CA GLY A 23 -5.92 -21.10 -12.97
C GLY A 23 -7.01 -20.52 -13.90
N ASN A 24 -8.28 -20.80 -13.59
CA ASN A 24 -9.43 -20.27 -14.34
C ASN A 24 -9.59 -18.76 -14.16
N GLN A 25 -9.43 -18.24 -12.94
CA GLN A 25 -9.53 -16.81 -12.68
C GLN A 25 -8.45 -16.01 -13.43
N LYS A 26 -7.23 -16.54 -13.53
CA LYS A 26 -6.16 -15.90 -14.32
C LYS A 26 -6.47 -15.87 -15.82
N LYS A 27 -7.13 -16.91 -16.35
CA LYS A 27 -7.57 -16.93 -17.76
C LYS A 27 -8.64 -15.89 -18.01
N GLU A 28 -9.65 -15.82 -17.14
CA GLU A 28 -10.71 -14.82 -17.21
C GLU A 28 -10.15 -13.40 -17.20
N TRP A 29 -9.20 -13.11 -16.29
CA TRP A 29 -8.53 -11.80 -16.27
C TRP A 29 -7.74 -11.51 -17.54
N ALA A 30 -7.05 -12.49 -18.10
CA ALA A 30 -6.32 -12.32 -19.36
C ALA A 30 -7.27 -12.03 -20.54
N GLU A 31 -8.42 -12.71 -20.58
CA GLU A 31 -9.48 -12.47 -21.56
C GLU A 31 -10.07 -11.06 -21.40
N GLN A 32 -10.41 -10.66 -20.17
CA GLN A 32 -10.89 -9.30 -19.87
C GLN A 32 -9.87 -8.23 -20.29
N GLN A 33 -8.58 -8.41 -19.98
CA GLN A 33 -7.53 -7.48 -20.43
C GLN A 33 -7.47 -7.40 -21.96
N THR A 34 -7.66 -8.52 -22.66
CA THR A 34 -7.63 -8.59 -24.13
C THR A 34 -8.83 -7.85 -24.73
N ILE A 35 -10.02 -8.04 -24.17
CA ILE A 35 -11.25 -7.37 -24.61
C ILE A 35 -11.16 -5.86 -24.36
N LEU A 36 -10.78 -5.44 -23.15
CA LEU A 36 -10.74 -4.02 -22.80
C LEU A 36 -9.67 -3.25 -23.58
N LYS A 37 -8.54 -3.90 -23.90
CA LYS A 37 -7.45 -3.31 -24.67
C LYS A 37 -7.87 -2.78 -26.03
N THR A 38 -8.87 -3.38 -26.68
CA THR A 38 -9.33 -2.94 -28.02
C THR A 38 -9.95 -1.54 -28.00
N ASN A 39 -10.40 -1.09 -26.83
CA ASN A 39 -11.02 0.23 -26.63
C ASN A 39 -10.00 1.31 -26.23
N LEU A 40 -8.70 1.00 -26.17
CA LEU A 40 -7.69 2.00 -25.85
C LEU A 40 -7.47 2.98 -27.01
N VAL A 41 -7.53 4.27 -26.69
CA VAL A 41 -7.08 5.34 -27.58
C VAL A 41 -5.62 5.65 -27.27
N LEU A 42 -4.74 5.50 -28.27
CA LEU A 42 -3.28 5.67 -28.13
C LEU A 42 -2.75 6.94 -28.82
N LYS A 43 -3.63 7.91 -28.99
CA LYS A 43 -3.37 9.23 -29.57
C LYS A 43 -3.99 10.29 -28.68
N ASP A 44 -3.53 11.52 -28.81
CA ASP A 44 -4.10 12.67 -28.09
C ASP A 44 -5.59 12.79 -28.44
N ASP A 45 -6.44 12.66 -27.42
CA ASP A 45 -7.90 12.76 -27.51
C ASP A 45 -8.39 13.64 -26.34
N HIS A 46 -7.86 14.86 -26.33
CA HIS A 46 -8.12 15.90 -25.35
C HIS A 46 -8.14 17.27 -26.04
N PRO A 47 -9.24 17.65 -26.71
CA PRO A 47 -9.29 18.88 -27.52
C PRO A 47 -9.17 20.16 -26.69
N ASP A 48 -9.47 20.09 -25.40
CA ASP A 48 -9.52 21.25 -24.51
C ASP A 48 -8.14 21.76 -24.11
N TRP A 49 -7.08 20.95 -24.29
CA TRP A 49 -5.72 21.33 -23.96
C TRP A 49 -4.66 20.67 -24.83
N SER A 50 -3.53 21.36 -24.98
CA SER A 50 -2.38 20.89 -25.75
C SER A 50 -1.09 21.22 -25.03
N VAL A 51 -0.09 20.35 -25.15
CA VAL A 51 1.25 20.58 -24.62
C VAL A 51 2.22 20.71 -25.79
N THR A 52 3.02 21.77 -25.79
CA THR A 52 4.13 21.92 -26.73
C THR A 52 5.43 21.91 -25.95
N LEU A 53 6.34 21.03 -26.34
CA LEU A 53 7.70 21.03 -25.81
C LEU A 53 8.49 22.15 -26.49
N LYS A 54 9.07 23.06 -25.70
CA LYS A 54 10.04 24.00 -26.25
C LYS A 54 11.43 23.34 -26.39
N PRO A 55 12.19 23.64 -27.46
CA PRO A 55 13.47 23.00 -27.75
C PRO A 55 14.60 23.30 -26.75
N ASP A 56 14.47 24.37 -25.97
CA ASP A 56 15.50 24.98 -25.13
C ASP A 56 15.62 24.35 -23.73
N ALA A 57 15.19 23.10 -23.56
CA ALA A 57 15.33 22.29 -22.34
C ALA A 57 14.78 22.92 -21.04
N THR A 58 14.11 24.07 -21.15
CA THR A 58 13.40 24.72 -20.06
C THR A 58 11.97 24.22 -20.19
N TYR A 59 11.68 23.11 -19.50
CA TYR A 59 10.37 22.44 -19.51
C TYR A 59 9.33 23.26 -18.76
N HIS A 60 9.11 24.49 -19.20
CA HIS A 60 7.96 25.26 -18.79
C HIS A 60 6.77 24.71 -19.57
N LEU A 61 5.80 24.16 -18.85
CA LEU A 61 4.42 24.06 -19.30
C LEU A 61 3.94 25.49 -19.56
N GLU A 62 4.28 26.03 -20.73
CA GLU A 62 3.88 27.37 -21.10
C GLU A 62 2.39 27.30 -21.47
N SER A 63 1.53 27.77 -20.56
CA SER A 63 0.09 27.93 -20.72
C SER A 63 -0.49 27.01 -21.79
N ALA A 64 -0.45 25.70 -21.53
CA ALA A 64 -1.29 24.74 -22.25
C ALA A 64 -2.71 25.28 -22.10
N LYS A 65 -3.28 25.85 -23.16
CA LYS A 65 -4.62 26.45 -23.11
C LYS A 65 -5.55 25.40 -22.50
N GLY A 66 -6.14 25.68 -21.35
CA GLY A 66 -7.09 24.77 -20.71
C GLY A 66 -6.54 23.66 -19.81
N LEU A 67 -5.23 23.35 -19.75
CA LEU A 67 -4.68 22.38 -18.78
C LEU A 67 -4.48 23.06 -17.42
N ARG A 68 -4.99 22.47 -16.33
CA ARG A 68 -5.00 23.08 -14.99
C ARG A 68 -4.49 22.15 -13.91
N TYR A 69 -4.95 20.89 -13.95
CA TYR A 69 -4.72 19.91 -12.90
C TYR A 69 -4.19 18.60 -13.49
N ILE A 70 -3.10 18.13 -12.90
CA ILE A 70 -2.43 16.88 -13.24
C ILE A 70 -2.44 16.04 -11.98
N GLY A 71 -3.31 15.04 -11.88
CA GLY A 71 -3.36 14.12 -10.72
C GLY A 71 -3.33 14.80 -9.35
N GLY A 72 -4.35 15.59 -9.00
CA GLY A 72 -4.49 16.22 -7.68
C GLY A 72 -3.58 17.42 -7.38
N VAL A 73 -2.64 17.76 -8.29
CA VAL A 73 -1.81 18.97 -8.21
C VAL A 73 -2.13 19.95 -9.35
N ASP A 74 -1.81 21.23 -9.15
CA ASP A 74 -1.80 22.23 -10.22
C ASP A 74 -0.49 22.20 -11.04
N LEU A 75 -0.37 23.09 -12.02
CA LEU A 75 0.84 23.22 -12.85
C LEU A 75 2.08 23.75 -12.10
N SER A 76 1.90 24.34 -10.91
CA SER A 76 3.00 24.71 -10.00
C SER A 76 3.37 23.55 -9.07
N PHE A 77 2.75 22.39 -9.27
CA PHE A 77 2.83 21.19 -8.44
C PHE A 77 2.42 21.37 -6.99
N ILE A 78 1.61 22.39 -6.71
CA ILE A 78 0.95 22.57 -5.42
C ILE A 78 -0.24 21.60 -5.37
N VAL A 79 -0.36 20.86 -4.26
CA VAL A 79 -1.50 19.96 -4.09
C VAL A 79 -2.77 20.78 -3.87
N VAL A 80 -3.72 20.67 -4.80
CA VAL A 80 -5.02 21.38 -4.75
C VAL A 80 -6.14 20.48 -4.22
N TYR A 81 -5.97 19.17 -4.32
CA TYR A 81 -6.90 18.18 -3.81
C TYR A 81 -6.18 16.93 -3.30
N GLU A 82 -6.64 16.40 -2.19
CA GLU A 82 -6.20 15.11 -1.66
C GLU A 82 -7.38 14.30 -1.16
N ASN A 83 -7.38 13.00 -1.44
CA ASN A 83 -8.30 12.06 -0.83
C ASN A 83 -7.59 10.70 -0.69
N HIS A 84 -8.01 9.92 0.30
CA HIS A 84 -7.46 8.59 0.57
C HIS A 84 -8.55 7.68 1.14
N ALA A 85 -8.46 6.39 0.82
CA ALA A 85 -9.36 5.38 1.34
C ALA A 85 -8.57 4.24 1.99
N LYS A 86 -9.07 3.72 3.12
CA LYS A 86 -8.55 2.50 3.75
C LYS A 86 -9.18 1.30 3.06
N VAL A 87 -8.37 0.50 2.38
CA VAL A 87 -8.85 -0.59 1.54
C VAL A 87 -8.23 -1.91 1.99
N LYS A 88 -9.09 -2.92 2.18
CA LYS A 88 -8.64 -4.30 2.38
C LYS A 88 -8.48 -4.98 1.02
N LEU A 89 -7.25 -5.24 0.62
CA LEU A 89 -6.95 -5.89 -0.65
C LEU A 89 -7.08 -7.41 -0.47
N THR A 90 -8.03 -8.02 -1.17
CA THR A 90 -8.37 -9.46 -1.08
C THR A 90 -7.46 -10.33 -1.95
N LEU A 91 -6.91 -9.74 -3.02
CA LEU A 91 -6.04 -10.43 -3.98
C LEU A 91 -4.56 -10.21 -3.66
N PRO A 92 -3.70 -11.24 -3.85
CA PRO A 92 -2.26 -11.08 -3.71
C PRO A 92 -1.69 -10.26 -4.87
N TYR A 93 -0.47 -9.73 -4.71
CA TYR A 93 0.25 -9.11 -5.82
C TYR A 93 0.65 -10.18 -6.84
N ILE A 94 0.14 -10.06 -8.07
CA ILE A 94 0.53 -10.93 -9.19
C ILE A 94 0.99 -10.03 -10.33
N ALA A 95 2.26 -10.20 -10.74
CA ALA A 95 2.82 -9.47 -11.86
C ALA A 95 1.95 -9.66 -13.10
N GLY A 96 1.61 -8.55 -13.76
CA GLY A 96 0.72 -8.53 -14.92
C GLY A 96 -0.78 -8.41 -14.62
N TYR A 97 -1.19 -8.43 -13.35
CA TYR A 97 -2.60 -8.36 -12.92
C TYR A 97 -2.85 -7.35 -11.79
N LEU A 98 -1.91 -6.42 -11.55
CA LEU A 98 -2.02 -5.39 -10.51
C LEU A 98 -3.32 -4.57 -10.63
N ALA A 99 -3.77 -4.33 -11.85
CA ALA A 99 -4.97 -3.54 -12.13
C ALA A 99 -6.23 -4.09 -11.42
N PHE A 100 -6.41 -5.41 -11.37
CA PHE A 100 -7.56 -6.04 -10.71
C PHE A 100 -7.60 -5.83 -9.19
N ARG A 101 -6.48 -5.39 -8.60
CA ARG A 101 -6.36 -5.11 -7.17
C ARG A 101 -6.56 -3.62 -6.85
N GLU A 102 -6.20 -2.73 -7.77
CA GLU A 102 -6.05 -1.31 -7.47
C GLU A 102 -6.99 -0.40 -8.26
N VAL A 103 -7.57 -0.85 -9.37
CA VAL A 103 -8.44 0.00 -10.20
C VAL A 103 -9.74 0.35 -9.47
N GLU A 104 -10.43 -0.60 -8.84
CA GLU A 104 -11.71 -0.31 -8.16
C GLU A 104 -11.55 0.75 -7.04
N PRO A 105 -10.58 0.64 -6.12
CA PRO A 105 -10.38 1.69 -5.12
C PRO A 105 -9.99 3.05 -5.71
N LEU A 106 -9.19 3.07 -6.77
CA LEU A 106 -8.80 4.31 -7.43
C LEU A 106 -9.99 4.96 -8.15
N LEU A 107 -10.86 4.18 -8.81
CA LEU A 107 -12.10 4.67 -9.40
C LEU A 107 -13.02 5.27 -8.35
N ALA A 108 -13.18 4.62 -7.19
CA ALA A 108 -13.99 5.16 -6.10
C ALA A 108 -13.50 6.55 -5.63
N LEU A 109 -12.18 6.75 -5.55
CA LEU A 109 -11.59 8.06 -5.21
C LEU A 109 -11.85 9.11 -6.31
N ILE A 110 -11.78 8.72 -7.59
CA ILE A 110 -12.09 9.60 -8.72
C ILE A 110 -13.57 10.01 -8.70
N GLU A 111 -14.49 9.06 -8.46
CA GLU A 111 -15.93 9.36 -8.37
C GLU A 111 -16.26 10.25 -7.17
N THR A 112 -15.55 10.08 -6.05
CA THR A 112 -15.68 10.98 -4.90
C THR A 112 -15.21 12.39 -5.26
N LEU A 113 -14.08 12.53 -5.97
CA LEU A 113 -13.62 13.83 -6.46
C LEU A 113 -14.66 14.48 -7.40
N ARG A 114 -15.21 13.74 -8.35
CA ARG A 114 -16.25 14.23 -9.28
C ARG A 114 -17.49 14.73 -8.56
N THR A 115 -17.84 14.08 -7.45
CA THR A 115 -19.00 14.43 -6.63
C THR A 115 -18.71 15.66 -5.77
N ASP A 116 -17.59 15.66 -5.06
CA ASP A 116 -17.28 16.66 -4.03
C ASP A 116 -16.71 17.96 -4.62
N ARG A 117 -15.84 17.83 -5.63
CA ARG A 117 -15.04 18.92 -6.23
C ARG A 117 -14.88 18.75 -7.74
N PRO A 118 -15.98 18.80 -8.53
CA PRO A 118 -15.92 18.68 -9.99
C PRO A 118 -15.08 19.78 -10.64
N ASP A 119 -14.92 20.93 -9.98
CA ASP A 119 -14.06 22.03 -10.41
C ASP A 119 -12.56 21.65 -10.46
N LEU A 120 -12.17 20.60 -9.73
CA LEU A 120 -10.79 20.12 -9.59
C LEU A 120 -10.54 18.78 -10.32
N GLU A 121 -11.43 18.33 -11.20
CA GLU A 121 -11.21 17.08 -11.95
C GLU A 121 -9.91 17.18 -12.78
N PRO A 122 -8.99 16.21 -12.64
CA PRO A 122 -7.74 16.24 -13.38
C PRO A 122 -7.98 16.01 -14.87
N GLN A 123 -7.35 16.81 -15.72
CA GLN A 123 -7.38 16.57 -17.16
C GLN A 123 -6.47 15.40 -17.58
N VAL A 124 -5.52 15.03 -16.73
CA VAL A 124 -4.63 13.89 -16.93
C VAL A 124 -4.22 13.30 -15.57
N ILE A 125 -4.10 11.98 -15.52
CA ILE A 125 -3.62 11.26 -14.33
C ILE A 125 -2.31 10.53 -14.66
N LEU A 126 -1.26 10.82 -13.90
CA LEU A 126 -0.04 10.01 -13.88
C LEU A 126 -0.21 8.89 -12.86
N VAL A 127 0.00 7.65 -13.30
CA VAL A 127 -0.23 6.45 -12.51
C VAL A 127 1.11 5.77 -12.21
N ASP A 128 1.36 5.40 -10.94
CA ASP A 128 2.53 4.59 -10.53
C ASP A 128 2.34 3.13 -10.98
N GLY A 129 2.50 2.89 -12.27
CA GLY A 129 2.25 1.60 -12.90
C GLY A 129 2.37 1.67 -14.42
N CYS A 130 2.35 0.51 -15.07
CA CYS A 130 2.44 0.45 -16.52
C CYS A 130 1.11 0.79 -17.21
N GLY A 131 1.20 1.35 -18.41
CA GLY A 131 0.12 1.40 -19.40
C GLY A 131 0.30 0.29 -20.43
N ILE A 132 0.51 0.66 -21.70
CA ILE A 132 0.74 -0.31 -22.79
C ILE A 132 2.12 -1.00 -22.73
N LEU A 133 3.08 -0.49 -21.94
CA LEU A 133 4.36 -1.15 -21.66
C LEU A 133 4.14 -2.29 -20.65
N HIS A 134 3.49 -3.34 -21.14
CA HIS A 134 2.98 -4.45 -20.36
C HIS A 134 2.96 -5.70 -21.25
N PRO A 135 3.19 -6.92 -20.72
CA PRO A 135 3.20 -8.16 -21.52
C PRO A 135 1.92 -8.34 -22.37
N ARG A 136 0.77 -7.94 -21.82
CA ARG A 136 -0.52 -7.96 -22.53
C ARG A 136 -0.90 -6.64 -23.18
N GLY A 137 -0.09 -5.58 -23.00
CA GLY A 137 -0.37 -4.24 -23.48
C GLY A 137 -1.55 -3.55 -22.80
N PHE A 138 -1.87 -3.92 -21.56
CA PHE A 138 -3.00 -3.40 -20.78
C PHE A 138 -2.69 -3.42 -19.28
N GLY A 139 -1.86 -2.46 -18.84
CA GLY A 139 -1.48 -2.28 -17.44
C GLY A 139 -2.47 -1.46 -16.61
N LEU A 140 -2.09 -1.12 -15.38
CA LEU A 140 -2.90 -0.34 -14.44
C LEU A 140 -3.34 1.01 -15.02
N ALA A 141 -2.42 1.76 -15.65
CA ALA A 141 -2.73 3.08 -16.18
C ALA A 141 -3.75 3.01 -17.33
N SER A 142 -3.61 2.02 -18.21
CA SER A 142 -4.54 1.77 -19.31
C SER A 142 -5.92 1.35 -18.81
N HIS A 143 -5.97 0.45 -17.82
CA HIS A 143 -7.21 -0.02 -17.23
C HIS A 143 -7.95 1.12 -16.52
N LEU A 144 -7.25 1.87 -15.66
CA LEU A 144 -7.82 3.02 -14.95
C LEU A 144 -8.31 4.09 -15.93
N GLY A 145 -7.51 4.44 -16.94
CA GLY A 145 -7.87 5.48 -17.91
C GLY A 145 -9.09 5.10 -18.75
N LEU A 146 -9.17 3.84 -19.18
CA LEU A 146 -10.32 3.36 -19.93
C LEU A 146 -11.61 3.44 -19.11
N LEU A 147 -11.59 2.99 -17.85
CA LEU A 147 -12.81 2.97 -17.00
C LEU A 147 -13.18 4.35 -16.46
N SER A 148 -12.19 5.18 -16.12
CA SER A 148 -12.45 6.56 -15.66
C SER A 148 -12.78 7.51 -16.80
N ASN A 149 -12.47 7.14 -18.05
CA ASN A 149 -12.55 8.00 -19.22
C ASN A 149 -11.70 9.29 -19.10
N ILE A 150 -10.62 9.24 -18.32
CA ILE A 150 -9.64 10.33 -18.15
C ILE A 150 -8.35 9.94 -18.89
N PRO A 151 -7.66 10.88 -19.57
CA PRO A 151 -6.33 10.62 -20.11
C PRO A 151 -5.36 10.15 -19.02
N THR A 152 -4.66 9.04 -19.27
CA THR A 152 -3.72 8.45 -18.29
C THR A 152 -2.35 8.17 -18.89
N ILE A 153 -1.34 8.33 -18.04
CA ILE A 153 0.06 8.01 -18.36
C ILE A 153 0.59 7.03 -17.32
N GLY A 154 1.12 5.91 -17.79
CA GLY A 154 1.79 4.94 -16.93
C GLY A 154 3.24 5.33 -16.68
N CYS A 155 3.60 5.49 -15.42
CA CYS A 155 4.95 5.82 -14.95
C CYS A 155 5.44 4.73 -14.00
N SER A 156 6.29 3.83 -14.47
CA SER A 156 6.79 2.72 -13.65
C SER A 156 8.27 2.90 -13.28
N LYS A 157 8.61 2.59 -12.02
CA LYS A 157 10.01 2.55 -11.52
C LYS A 157 10.74 1.27 -11.92
N ASN A 158 10.00 0.21 -12.24
CA ASN A 158 10.49 -1.12 -12.58
C ASN A 158 10.03 -1.49 -13.99
N PHE A 159 10.92 -2.13 -14.73
CA PHE A 159 10.60 -2.62 -16.06
C PHE A 159 9.81 -3.93 -15.95
N LEU A 160 8.67 -4.02 -16.64
CA LEU A 160 7.91 -5.25 -16.76
C LEU A 160 8.27 -5.91 -18.08
N VAL A 161 8.96 -7.04 -18.00
CA VAL A 161 9.57 -7.73 -19.14
C VAL A 161 8.52 -8.17 -20.15
N ILE A 162 8.76 -7.92 -21.44
CA ILE A 162 7.94 -8.37 -22.56
C ILE A 162 8.81 -9.30 -23.40
N HIS A 163 8.69 -10.61 -23.16
CA HIS A 163 9.58 -11.62 -23.72
C HIS A 163 9.45 -11.81 -25.24
N ASP A 164 8.29 -11.45 -25.80
CA ASP A 164 7.92 -11.89 -27.15
C ASP A 164 8.35 -10.93 -28.27
N ASP A 165 9.08 -9.86 -27.96
CA ASP A 165 9.31 -8.77 -28.92
C ASP A 165 10.73 -8.17 -28.87
N GLY A 166 11.73 -9.03 -28.66
CA GLY A 166 13.14 -8.72 -28.83
C GLY A 166 13.96 -8.60 -27.53
N PRO A 167 15.31 -8.62 -27.63
CA PRO A 167 16.22 -8.63 -26.49
C PRO A 167 16.08 -7.42 -25.57
N VAL A 168 15.82 -6.21 -26.08
CA VAL A 168 15.68 -5.02 -25.24
C VAL A 168 14.44 -5.14 -24.35
N LEU A 169 13.32 -5.59 -24.92
CA LEU A 169 12.07 -5.76 -24.19
C LEU A 169 12.04 -7.03 -23.33
N GLY A 170 12.83 -8.04 -23.70
CA GLY A 170 13.06 -9.27 -22.94
C GLY A 170 14.11 -9.16 -21.83
N ALA A 171 14.82 -8.02 -21.75
CA ALA A 171 15.87 -7.79 -20.76
C ALA A 171 15.32 -7.79 -19.33
N SER A 172 16.09 -8.35 -18.40
CA SER A 172 15.78 -8.29 -16.98
C SER A 172 15.75 -6.84 -16.47
N PRO A 173 15.10 -6.56 -15.32
CA PRO A 173 15.05 -5.22 -14.75
C PRO A 173 16.41 -4.59 -14.42
N THR A 174 17.47 -5.40 -14.32
CA THR A 174 18.84 -4.92 -14.10
C THR A 174 19.53 -4.61 -15.43
N GLU A 175 19.42 -5.50 -16.42
CA GLU A 175 20.02 -5.35 -17.74
C GLU A 175 19.48 -4.13 -18.47
N ILE A 176 18.16 -3.90 -18.44
CA ILE A 176 17.55 -2.73 -19.10
C ILE A 176 18.07 -1.39 -18.55
N LYS A 177 18.46 -1.37 -17.26
CA LYS A 177 19.07 -0.18 -16.65
C LYS A 177 20.52 0.02 -17.08
N VAL A 178 21.23 -1.05 -17.44
CA VAL A 178 22.57 -0.96 -18.01
C VAL A 178 22.47 -0.48 -19.45
N ILE A 179 21.61 -1.10 -20.26
CA ILE A 179 21.31 -0.69 -21.65
C ILE A 179 20.94 0.79 -21.71
N PHE A 180 20.04 1.24 -20.82
CA PHE A 180 19.66 2.64 -20.75
C PHE A 180 20.84 3.57 -20.44
N ARG A 181 21.71 3.20 -19.49
CA ARG A 181 22.88 4.01 -19.12
C ARG A 181 23.87 4.13 -20.28
N GLU A 182 24.13 3.04 -20.99
CA GLU A 182 24.97 3.02 -22.18
C GLU A 182 24.36 3.86 -23.31
N PHE A 183 23.05 3.72 -23.55
CA PHE A 183 22.34 4.52 -24.55
C PHE A 183 22.49 6.02 -24.28
N VAL A 184 22.26 6.47 -23.04
CA VAL A 184 22.36 7.89 -22.68
C VAL A 184 23.80 8.40 -22.78
N ALA A 185 24.80 7.58 -22.43
CA ALA A 185 26.21 7.94 -22.58
C ALA A 185 26.60 8.13 -24.06
N ASN A 186 26.06 7.30 -24.95
CA ASN A 186 26.34 7.35 -26.38
C ASN A 186 25.48 8.36 -27.16
N ASN A 187 24.36 8.82 -26.59
CA ASN A 187 23.40 9.71 -27.25
C ASN A 187 23.07 10.93 -26.36
N PRO A 188 24.02 11.86 -26.16
CA PRO A 188 23.79 13.04 -25.31
C PRO A 188 22.63 13.92 -25.83
N ASP A 189 22.44 13.97 -27.14
CA ASP A 189 21.38 14.77 -27.80
C ASP A 189 19.98 14.19 -27.60
N ALA A 190 19.87 12.92 -27.18
CA ALA A 190 18.58 12.28 -26.89
C ALA A 190 17.96 12.76 -25.55
N GLN A 191 18.64 13.62 -24.80
CA GLN A 191 18.15 14.23 -23.56
C GLN A 191 17.63 13.19 -22.54
N GLY A 192 18.30 12.03 -22.47
CA GLY A 192 17.93 10.96 -21.56
C GLY A 192 16.64 10.22 -21.93
N LEU A 193 16.20 10.27 -23.19
CA LEU A 193 15.03 9.56 -23.70
C LEU A 193 15.44 8.40 -24.61
N MET A 194 15.08 7.18 -24.22
CA MET A 194 15.28 5.97 -25.04
C MET A 194 13.92 5.35 -25.35
N LEU A 195 13.55 5.23 -26.63
CA LEU A 195 12.32 4.55 -27.03
C LEU A 195 12.44 3.04 -26.81
N LEU A 196 11.37 2.45 -26.26
CA LEU A 196 11.26 1.01 -26.03
C LEU A 196 10.44 0.41 -27.16
N LYS A 197 11.15 0.11 -28.25
CA LYS A 197 10.60 -0.44 -29.48
C LYS A 197 10.86 -1.95 -29.53
N GLY A 198 9.87 -2.72 -29.95
CA GLY A 198 10.02 -4.14 -30.20
C GLY A 198 10.85 -4.38 -31.45
N ASP A 199 11.84 -5.27 -31.35
CA ASP A 199 12.76 -5.57 -32.45
C ASP A 199 12.07 -6.39 -33.55
N ILE A 200 11.05 -7.17 -33.17
CA ILE A 200 10.34 -8.08 -34.08
C ILE A 200 9.16 -7.36 -34.72
N THR A 201 8.27 -6.77 -33.91
CA THR A 201 7.06 -6.13 -34.40
C THR A 201 7.28 -4.70 -34.89
N GLY A 202 8.39 -4.07 -34.48
CA GLY A 202 8.63 -2.65 -34.70
C GLY A 202 7.72 -1.72 -33.87
N LYS A 203 6.87 -2.28 -32.99
CA LYS A 203 5.93 -1.50 -32.18
C LYS A 203 6.66 -0.75 -31.07
N VAL A 204 6.31 0.52 -30.85
CA VAL A 204 6.77 1.27 -29.68
C VAL A 204 5.83 1.02 -28.50
N TYR A 205 6.37 0.50 -27.39
CA TYR A 205 5.60 0.22 -26.17
C TYR A 205 5.68 1.36 -25.15
N GLY A 206 6.68 2.21 -25.25
CA GLY A 206 6.91 3.30 -24.32
C GLY A 206 8.30 3.87 -24.46
N ALA A 207 8.78 4.52 -23.41
CA ALA A 207 10.11 5.08 -23.35
C ALA A 207 10.73 4.92 -21.95
N ALA A 208 12.04 4.73 -21.90
CA ALA A 208 12.82 4.91 -20.68
C ALA A 208 13.31 6.37 -20.64
N LEU A 209 13.07 7.03 -19.51
CA LEU A 209 13.29 8.46 -19.34
C LEU A 209 14.16 8.74 -18.11
N SER A 210 15.21 9.53 -18.29
CA SER A 210 15.89 10.22 -17.19
C SER A 210 15.09 11.47 -16.85
N ALA A 211 14.21 11.35 -15.87
CA ALA A 211 13.18 12.37 -15.61
C ALA A 211 13.70 13.58 -14.79
N ALA A 212 14.78 13.43 -14.04
CA ALA A 212 15.29 14.51 -13.21
C ALA A 212 16.00 15.59 -14.04
N THR A 213 15.51 16.82 -13.98
CA THR A 213 16.11 17.99 -14.62
C THR A 213 17.41 18.42 -13.92
N THR A 214 17.55 18.14 -12.62
CA THR A 214 18.78 18.37 -11.86
C THR A 214 19.74 17.19 -12.02
N LYS A 215 20.86 17.43 -12.71
CA LYS A 215 22.04 16.54 -12.65
C LYS A 215 22.52 16.50 -11.19
N VAL A 216 22.14 15.47 -10.45
CA VAL A 216 22.88 15.11 -9.23
C VAL A 216 24.30 14.79 -9.70
N ALA A 217 25.27 15.58 -9.26
CA ALA A 217 26.67 15.41 -9.63
C ALA A 217 27.11 13.97 -9.31
N GLY A 218 27.49 13.20 -10.34
CA GLY A 218 28.19 11.93 -10.18
C GLY A 218 27.42 10.61 -10.33
N GLY A 219 26.17 10.58 -10.82
CA GLY A 219 25.47 9.29 -11.00
C GLY A 219 24.43 9.28 -12.12
N ALA A 220 24.54 8.30 -13.03
CA ALA A 220 23.48 8.02 -13.99
C ALA A 220 22.23 7.53 -13.25
N GLN A 221 21.18 8.35 -13.25
CA GLN A 221 19.96 8.04 -12.50
C GLN A 221 19.20 6.88 -13.16
N ASN A 222 18.67 5.98 -12.33
CA ASN A 222 17.78 4.93 -12.79
C ASN A 222 16.60 5.54 -13.57
N PRO A 223 16.24 5.00 -14.75
CA PRO A 223 15.15 5.55 -15.54
C PRO A 223 13.81 5.41 -14.83
N ILE A 224 12.85 6.21 -15.27
CA ILE A 224 11.43 5.92 -15.15
C ILE A 224 10.93 5.42 -16.51
N PHE A 225 10.07 4.40 -16.50
CA PHE A 225 9.49 3.84 -17.70
C PHE A 225 8.12 4.47 -17.94
N VAL A 226 8.02 5.22 -19.02
CA VAL A 226 6.81 5.95 -19.42
C VAL A 226 6.10 5.18 -20.51
N SER A 227 4.77 5.06 -20.40
CA SER A 227 3.95 4.41 -21.41
C SER A 227 2.57 5.03 -21.48
N ILE A 228 1.96 4.98 -22.66
CA ILE A 228 0.59 5.43 -22.87
C ILE A 228 -0.35 4.62 -21.98
N GLY A 229 -1.20 5.29 -21.21
CA GLY A 229 -2.33 4.67 -20.54
C GLY A 229 -3.55 4.65 -21.45
N HIS A 230 -4.18 5.81 -21.62
CA HIS A 230 -5.39 6.02 -22.42
C HIS A 230 -5.48 7.49 -22.90
N LYS A 231 -6.03 7.73 -24.10
CA LYS A 231 -6.30 9.05 -24.71
C LYS A 231 -5.10 10.00 -24.78
N MET A 232 -3.91 9.43 -24.99
CA MET A 232 -2.66 10.19 -25.04
C MET A 232 -1.71 9.56 -26.06
N SER A 233 -0.94 10.38 -26.77
CA SER A 233 0.24 9.96 -27.53
C SER A 233 1.44 9.74 -26.59
N LEU A 234 2.47 9.03 -27.08
CA LEU A 234 3.68 8.80 -26.29
C LEU A 234 4.49 10.09 -26.14
N GLU A 235 4.50 10.93 -27.17
CA GLU A 235 5.18 12.20 -27.21
C GLU A 235 4.65 13.14 -26.12
N THR A 236 3.32 13.32 -26.07
CA THR A 236 2.65 14.14 -25.03
C THR A 236 2.82 13.53 -23.64
N ALA A 237 2.77 12.19 -23.52
CA ALA A 237 3.00 11.51 -22.25
C ALA A 237 4.41 11.77 -21.70
N VAL A 238 5.44 11.62 -22.53
CA VAL A 238 6.84 11.89 -22.14
C VAL A 238 7.03 13.36 -21.80
N ALA A 239 6.42 14.27 -22.56
CA ALA A 239 6.47 15.71 -22.30
C ALA A 239 5.93 16.07 -20.91
N LEU A 240 4.72 15.59 -20.60
CA LEU A 240 4.06 15.82 -19.32
C LEU A 240 4.83 15.22 -18.15
N VAL A 241 5.30 13.97 -18.29
CA VAL A 241 6.10 13.31 -17.24
C VAL A 241 7.36 14.11 -16.97
N ARG A 242 8.08 14.53 -18.00
CA ARG A 242 9.31 15.31 -17.83
C ARG A 242 9.03 16.67 -17.19
N ALA A 243 7.99 17.38 -17.63
CA ALA A 243 7.60 18.65 -17.03
C ALA A 243 7.22 18.51 -15.56
N CYS A 244 6.54 17.42 -15.19
CA CYS A 244 6.15 17.12 -13.80
C CYS A 244 7.30 16.56 -12.94
N SER A 245 8.51 16.40 -13.48
CA SER A 245 9.61 15.71 -12.80
C SER A 245 10.68 16.67 -12.31
N LEU A 246 10.53 17.12 -11.07
CA LEU A 246 11.61 17.76 -10.32
C LEU A 246 12.66 16.74 -9.83
N TYR A 247 12.22 15.49 -9.62
CA TYR A 247 13.01 14.34 -9.19
C TYR A 247 12.82 13.17 -10.16
N ARG A 248 13.35 11.98 -9.83
CA ARG A 248 13.12 10.75 -10.62
C ARG A 248 11.64 10.40 -10.80
N VAL A 249 10.82 10.63 -9.77
CA VAL A 249 9.38 10.33 -9.79
C VAL A 249 8.62 11.63 -9.98
N PRO A 250 7.65 11.70 -10.90
CA PRO A 250 6.83 12.89 -11.11
C PRO A 250 6.12 13.33 -9.85
N GLU A 251 6.00 14.65 -9.69
CA GLU A 251 5.47 15.28 -8.49
C GLU A 251 4.06 14.81 -8.09
N PRO A 252 3.08 14.64 -9.01
CA PRO A 252 1.76 14.10 -8.67
C PRO A 252 1.83 12.70 -8.01
N ILE A 253 2.65 11.81 -8.59
CA ILE A 253 2.86 10.45 -8.06
C ILE A 253 3.61 10.51 -6.72
N ARG A 254 4.64 11.35 -6.64
CA ARG A 254 5.45 11.50 -5.43
C ARG A 254 4.61 11.98 -4.25
N GLN A 255 3.71 12.95 -4.47
CA GLN A 255 2.78 13.46 -3.46
C GLN A 255 1.81 12.37 -2.99
N ALA A 256 1.23 11.60 -3.91
CA ALA A 256 0.36 10.47 -3.57
C ALA A 256 1.07 9.39 -2.74
N ASP A 257 2.31 9.01 -3.11
CA ASP A 257 3.11 8.03 -2.37
C ASP A 257 3.48 8.54 -0.96
N LEU A 258 3.86 9.82 -0.81
CA LEU A 258 4.15 10.40 0.50
C LEU A 258 2.93 10.43 1.42
N LYS A 259 1.78 10.86 0.90
CA LYS A 259 0.53 10.95 1.67
C LYS A 259 0.04 9.57 2.09
N SER A 260 -0.01 8.62 1.17
CA SER A 260 -0.42 7.24 1.47
C SER A 260 0.48 6.59 2.53
N ARG A 261 1.82 6.73 2.43
CA ARG A 261 2.76 6.24 3.46
C ARG A 261 2.53 6.89 4.82
N THR A 262 2.22 8.17 4.85
CA THR A 262 1.95 8.92 6.08
C THR A 262 0.69 8.40 6.78
N GLU A 263 -0.38 8.18 6.03
CA GLU A 263 -1.62 7.60 6.55
C GLU A 263 -1.45 6.14 7.01
N ILE A 264 -0.68 5.33 6.27
CA ILE A 264 -0.35 3.97 6.71
C ILE A 264 0.41 3.98 8.04
N LYS A 265 1.39 4.88 8.20
CA LYS A 265 2.14 5.02 9.46
C LYS A 265 1.23 5.41 10.62
N LYS A 266 0.35 6.40 10.44
CA LYS A 266 -0.64 6.81 11.45
C LYS A 266 -1.51 5.63 11.86
N TRP A 267 -2.03 4.89 10.87
CA TRP A 267 -2.85 3.73 11.13
C TRP A 267 -2.11 2.59 11.86
N CYS A 268 -0.87 2.27 11.46
CA CYS A 268 -0.07 1.28 12.17
C CYS A 268 0.18 1.68 13.64
N MET A 269 0.44 2.96 13.91
CA MET A 269 0.59 3.47 15.27
C MET A 269 -0.71 3.35 16.08
N GLU A 270 -1.87 3.66 15.48
CA GLU A 270 -3.18 3.46 16.12
C GLU A 270 -3.45 2.00 16.48
N GLN A 271 -3.17 1.07 15.55
CA GLN A 271 -3.36 -0.36 15.79
C GLN A 271 -2.44 -0.88 16.90
N GLN A 272 -1.18 -0.44 16.93
CA GLN A 272 -0.24 -0.79 17.99
C GLN A 272 -0.73 -0.29 19.37
N LYS A 273 -1.28 0.94 19.44
CA LYS A 273 -1.86 1.47 20.68
C LYS A 273 -3.06 0.64 21.15
N CYS A 274 -3.98 0.28 20.24
CA CYS A 274 -5.13 -0.56 20.57
C CYS A 274 -4.70 -1.97 21.04
N LEU A 275 -3.75 -2.60 20.36
CA LEU A 275 -3.21 -3.91 20.75
C LEU A 275 -2.48 -3.83 22.11
N ALA A 276 -1.70 -2.79 22.35
CA ALA A 276 -1.06 -2.55 23.65
C ALA A 276 -2.10 -2.36 24.76
N SER A 277 -3.17 -1.61 24.52
CA SER A 277 -4.27 -1.43 25.48
C SER A 277 -4.96 -2.76 25.80
N ASN A 278 -5.29 -3.55 24.78
CA ASN A 278 -5.97 -4.83 24.97
C ASN A 278 -5.10 -5.85 25.73
N THR A 279 -3.80 -5.89 25.44
CA THR A 279 -2.86 -6.75 26.17
C THR A 279 -2.66 -6.30 27.62
N MET A 280 -2.65 -5.00 27.89
CA MET A 280 -2.59 -4.49 29.27
C MET A 280 -3.86 -4.83 30.05
N ILE A 281 -5.04 -4.67 29.45
CA ILE A 281 -6.32 -5.04 30.08
C ILE A 281 -6.34 -6.54 30.41
N SER A 282 -5.96 -7.40 29.46
CA SER A 282 -5.89 -8.85 29.69
C SER A 282 -4.94 -9.21 30.84
N LYS A 283 -3.74 -8.61 30.90
CA LYS A 283 -2.80 -8.84 32.00
C LYS A 283 -3.36 -8.39 33.35
N ILE A 284 -4.00 -7.21 33.41
CA ILE A 284 -4.64 -6.72 34.63
C ILE A 284 -5.71 -7.70 35.10
N VAL A 285 -6.57 -8.18 34.20
CA VAL A 285 -7.62 -9.16 34.53
C VAL A 285 -6.99 -10.44 35.12
N HIS A 286 -5.95 -11.01 34.49
CA HIS A 286 -5.29 -12.19 35.02
C HIS A 286 -4.66 -11.95 36.40
N TYR A 287 -3.90 -10.87 36.59
CA TYR A 287 -3.29 -10.56 37.88
C TYR A 287 -4.33 -10.30 38.97
N THR A 288 -5.46 -9.67 38.65
CA THR A 288 -6.55 -9.47 39.61
C THR A 288 -7.23 -10.79 39.98
N ALA A 289 -7.44 -11.71 39.03
CA ALA A 289 -8.00 -13.03 39.30
C ALA A 289 -7.07 -13.86 40.20
N ASP A 290 -5.76 -13.85 39.91
CA ASP A 290 -4.76 -14.56 40.71
C ASP A 290 -4.67 -13.98 42.14
N ALA A 291 -4.69 -12.65 42.27
CA ALA A 291 -4.71 -11.99 43.57
C ALA A 291 -5.96 -12.38 44.38
N VAL A 292 -7.15 -12.36 43.78
CA VAL A 292 -8.37 -12.81 44.46
C VAL A 292 -8.24 -14.28 44.90
N LEU A 293 -7.72 -15.15 44.04
CA LEU A 293 -7.55 -16.57 44.35
C LEU A 293 -6.58 -16.80 45.51
N VAL A 294 -5.43 -16.11 45.52
CA VAL A 294 -4.47 -16.15 46.63
C VAL A 294 -5.12 -15.65 47.93
N SER A 295 -5.87 -14.55 47.89
CA SER A 295 -6.58 -14.04 49.08
C SER A 295 -7.60 -15.06 49.63
N ALA A 296 -8.33 -15.76 48.75
CA ALA A 296 -9.31 -16.77 49.14
C ALA A 296 -8.63 -18.01 49.76
N VAL A 297 -7.48 -18.45 49.21
CA VAL A 297 -6.68 -19.53 49.79
C VAL A 297 -6.19 -19.16 51.20
N LEU A 298 -5.67 -17.94 51.38
CA LEU A 298 -5.22 -17.44 52.69
C LEU A 298 -6.37 -17.38 53.69
N ALA A 299 -7.56 -16.94 53.26
CA ALA A 299 -8.77 -16.95 54.09
C ALA A 299 -9.17 -18.38 54.49
N GLY A 300 -9.07 -19.34 53.58
CA GLY A 300 -9.30 -20.76 53.87
C GLY A 300 -8.34 -21.31 54.93
N ILE A 301 -7.04 -21.01 54.82
CA ILE A 301 -6.01 -21.41 55.81
C ILE A 301 -6.31 -20.79 57.18
N LYS A 302 -6.66 -19.50 57.21
CA LYS A 302 -7.04 -18.81 58.45
C LYS A 302 -8.24 -19.47 59.12
N ARG A 303 -9.26 -19.87 58.36
CA ARG A 303 -10.46 -20.53 58.89
C ARG A 303 -10.19 -21.96 59.39
N SER A 304 -9.27 -22.70 58.77
CA SER A 304 -8.99 -24.10 59.14
C SER A 304 -7.95 -24.24 60.24
N THR A 305 -6.94 -23.34 60.29
CA THR A 305 -5.79 -23.45 61.20
C THR A 305 -5.69 -22.32 62.22
N GLY A 306 -6.42 -21.21 62.01
CA GLY A 306 -6.27 -19.98 62.79
C GLY A 306 -5.06 -19.11 62.42
N LEU A 307 -4.18 -19.58 61.51
CA LEU A 307 -3.00 -18.84 61.07
C LEU A 307 -3.40 -17.73 60.10
N SER A 308 -2.99 -16.49 60.40
CA SER A 308 -3.23 -15.33 59.55
C SER A 308 -1.96 -14.52 59.33
N VAL A 309 -1.96 -13.70 58.28
CA VAL A 309 -0.86 -12.78 57.99
C VAL A 309 -0.79 -11.74 59.11
N ALA A 310 0.38 -11.60 59.74
CA ALA A 310 0.60 -10.65 60.83
C ALA A 310 0.72 -9.21 60.29
N THR A 311 -0.40 -8.59 59.93
CA THR A 311 -0.45 -7.26 59.31
C THR A 311 0.02 -6.15 60.25
N ASP A 312 -0.06 -6.34 61.57
CA ASP A 312 0.44 -5.40 62.57
C ASP A 312 1.96 -5.18 62.54
N LYS A 313 2.72 -6.12 61.94
CA LYS A 313 4.17 -6.01 61.78
C LYS A 313 4.59 -5.15 60.58
N ILE A 314 3.65 -4.68 59.77
CA ILE A 314 3.93 -3.83 58.61
C ILE A 314 4.06 -2.39 59.11
N GLU A 315 5.25 -1.79 59.01
CA GLU A 315 5.57 -0.46 59.55
C GLU A 315 4.73 0.67 58.91
N SER A 316 4.46 0.59 57.61
CA SER A 316 3.66 1.58 56.89
C SER A 316 2.16 1.37 57.11
N GLU A 317 1.48 2.42 57.58
CA GLU A 317 0.03 2.43 57.80
C GLU A 317 -0.76 2.26 56.50
N ASP A 318 -0.32 2.92 55.42
CA ASP A 318 -0.95 2.81 54.10
C ASP A 318 -0.89 1.39 53.55
N ILE A 319 0.30 0.77 53.58
CA ILE A 319 0.48 -0.61 53.10
C ILE A 319 -0.33 -1.58 53.95
N ARG A 320 -0.35 -1.38 55.27
CA ARG A 320 -1.16 -2.19 56.19
C ARG A 320 -2.65 -2.11 55.83
N GLY A 321 -3.14 -0.91 55.52
CA GLY A 321 -4.52 -0.69 55.06
C GLY A 321 -4.87 -1.44 53.77
N TYR A 322 -3.97 -1.42 52.77
CA TYR A 322 -4.17 -2.16 51.52
C TYR A 322 -4.15 -3.68 51.71
N VAL A 323 -3.20 -4.20 52.50
CA VAL A 323 -3.09 -5.64 52.78
C VAL A 323 -4.33 -6.13 53.53
N ASN A 324 -4.82 -5.37 54.53
CA ASN A 324 -6.05 -5.72 55.23
C ASN A 324 -7.25 -5.77 54.28
N LYS A 325 -7.45 -4.74 53.42
CA LYS A 325 -8.52 -4.74 52.42
C LYS A 325 -8.44 -5.94 51.49
N TYR A 326 -7.24 -6.27 51.01
CA TYR A 326 -7.00 -7.41 50.13
C TYR A 326 -7.36 -8.75 50.80
N LEU A 327 -6.95 -8.95 52.06
CA LEU A 327 -7.29 -10.18 52.80
C LEU A 327 -8.80 -10.29 53.07
N THR A 328 -9.48 -9.17 53.33
CA THR A 328 -10.95 -9.15 53.48
C THR A 328 -11.68 -9.57 52.21
N VAL A 329 -11.17 -9.24 51.02
CA VAL A 329 -11.74 -9.72 49.75
C VAL A 329 -11.75 -11.24 49.70
N GLY A 330 -10.66 -11.89 50.13
CA GLY A 330 -10.56 -13.35 50.21
C GLY A 330 -11.59 -13.98 51.14
N GLU A 331 -11.78 -13.41 52.33
CA GLU A 331 -12.79 -13.87 53.29
C GLU A 331 -14.21 -13.76 52.71
N TRP A 332 -14.51 -12.62 52.09
CA TRP A 332 -15.80 -12.41 51.43
C TRP A 332 -16.05 -13.40 50.28
N VAL A 333 -15.05 -13.69 49.46
CA VAL A 333 -15.16 -14.68 48.36
C VAL A 333 -15.45 -16.07 48.92
N VAL A 334 -14.77 -16.48 49.99
CA VAL A 334 -15.04 -17.76 50.66
C VAL A 334 -16.45 -17.78 51.26
N ASP A 335 -16.94 -16.68 51.84
CA ASP A 335 -18.30 -16.58 52.36
C ASP A 335 -19.36 -16.72 51.27
N GLN A 336 -19.22 -16.00 50.17
CA GLN A 336 -20.16 -16.12 49.05
C GLN A 336 -20.12 -17.52 48.42
N GLY A 337 -18.92 -18.09 48.27
CA GLY A 337 -18.76 -19.45 47.76
C GLY A 337 -19.41 -20.49 48.66
N THR A 338 -19.21 -20.39 49.98
CA THR A 338 -19.84 -21.30 50.95
C THR A 338 -21.35 -21.13 51.02
N ALA A 339 -21.86 -19.89 50.97
CA ALA A 339 -23.30 -19.63 50.88
C ALA A 339 -23.91 -20.28 49.63
N PHE A 340 -23.30 -20.07 48.46
CA PHE A 340 -23.73 -20.69 47.21
C PHE A 340 -23.72 -22.23 47.29
N MET A 341 -22.60 -22.82 47.74
CA MET A 341 -22.48 -24.27 47.91
C MET A 341 -23.52 -24.82 48.89
N SER A 342 -23.82 -24.11 49.98
CA SER A 342 -24.81 -24.56 50.97
C SER A 342 -26.24 -24.64 50.44
N THR A 343 -26.56 -23.83 49.41
CA THR A 343 -27.87 -23.84 48.74
C THR A 343 -27.94 -24.81 47.56
N SER A 344 -26.80 -25.35 47.14
CA SER A 344 -26.69 -26.22 45.97
C SER A 344 -26.98 -27.68 46.34
N LYS A 345 -27.75 -28.38 45.49
CA LYS A 345 -28.06 -29.82 45.64
C LYS A 345 -26.85 -30.73 45.42
N TYR A 346 -25.74 -30.20 44.89
CA TYR A 346 -24.55 -30.97 44.54
C TYR A 346 -23.51 -31.04 45.67
N PHE A 347 -23.68 -30.27 46.74
CA PHE A 347 -22.76 -30.25 47.88
C PHE A 347 -23.46 -30.78 49.12
N GLU A 348 -22.80 -31.65 49.87
CA GLU A 348 -23.29 -32.22 51.12
C GLU A 348 -22.33 -31.91 52.27
N ARG A 349 -22.86 -31.63 53.45
CA ARG A 349 -22.05 -31.33 54.64
C ARG A 349 -21.78 -32.62 55.40
N LYS A 350 -20.66 -33.28 55.12
CA LYS A 350 -20.17 -34.40 55.94
C LYS A 350 -19.52 -33.83 57.19
N ARG A 351 -20.08 -34.18 58.35
CA ARG A 351 -19.65 -33.73 59.67
C ARG A 351 -18.54 -34.60 60.23
#